data_AF-A0A4E0RLW2-F1
#
_entry.id   AF-A0A4E0RLW2-F1
#
_cell.length_a   1.000
_cell.length_b   1.000
_cell.length_c   1.000
_cell.angle_alpha   90.00
_cell.angle_beta   90.00
_cell.angle_gamma   90.00
#
_symmetry.space_group_name_H-M   'P 1'
#
loop_
_entity.id
_entity.type
_entity.pdbx_description
1 polymer ?
#
loop_
_entity_poly.entity_id
_entity_poly.type
_entity_poly.pdbx_seq_one_letter_code
_entity_poly.pdbx_strand_id
1 'polypeptide(L)'
;MVRNMDELEDFDFQIQTPASHPGPQEERALYGFVMYISSFILFGIYLIFAFVPRDWLSMIGVTYLPHRHWAITFPIALTATGVGFLFCYTLCHFQLTQPLTSIYQIRDRLSIRPSNQTLSKASVIPPYLDYCSTTVNRELYLHPAQKLDLS
;
A
#
# COMPACT_ATOMS: atom_id res chain seq x y z
N MET A 1 -43.45 -20.02 -32.62
CA MET A 1 -42.25 -19.16 -32.62
C MET A 1 -41.44 -19.52 -31.38
N VAL A 2 -40.65 -20.59 -31.48
CA VAL A 2 -39.72 -20.99 -30.42
C VAL A 2 -38.49 -20.10 -30.61
N ARG A 3 -38.31 -19.13 -29.70
CA ARG A 3 -37.10 -18.32 -29.66
C ARG A 3 -35.97 -19.26 -29.24
N ASN A 4 -34.98 -19.46 -30.11
CA ASN A 4 -33.86 -20.36 -29.89
C ASN A 4 -33.18 -20.02 -28.56
N MET A 5 -33.07 -21.00 -27.66
CA MET A 5 -32.37 -20.80 -26.37
C MET A 5 -30.85 -20.73 -26.56
N ASP A 6 -30.36 -21.18 -27.72
CA ASP A 6 -28.96 -21.11 -28.14
C ASP A 6 -28.50 -19.66 -28.40
N GLU A 7 -29.43 -18.75 -28.72
CA GLU A 7 -29.13 -17.31 -28.88
C GLU A 7 -28.93 -16.59 -27.54
N LEU A 8 -29.34 -17.21 -26.43
CA LEU A 8 -29.25 -16.61 -25.08
C LEU A 8 -27.96 -17.01 -24.34
N GLU A 9 -27.27 -18.07 -24.80
CA GLU A 9 -25.95 -18.45 -24.26
C GLU A 9 -24.81 -17.61 -24.87
N ASP A 10 -25.02 -17.02 -26.05
CA ASP A 10 -24.02 -16.18 -26.74
C ASP A 10 -24.14 -14.69 -26.34
N PHE A 11 -25.10 -14.33 -25.48
CA PHE A 11 -25.11 -13.04 -24.80
C PHE A 11 -24.15 -13.09 -23.61
N ASP A 12 -22.88 -13.35 -23.91
CA ASP A 12 -21.78 -13.09 -23.01
C ASP A 12 -21.84 -11.59 -22.72
N PHE A 13 -22.42 -11.24 -21.57
CA PHE A 13 -22.42 -9.89 -21.05
C PHE A 13 -20.97 -9.51 -20.76
N GLN A 14 -20.27 -9.08 -21.81
CA GLN A 14 -18.93 -8.54 -21.76
C GLN A 14 -19.03 -7.24 -20.96
N ILE A 15 -19.01 -7.35 -19.62
CA ILE A 15 -18.68 -6.20 -18.79
C ILE A 15 -17.33 -5.77 -19.29
N GLN A 16 -17.29 -4.64 -19.99
CA GLN A 16 -16.06 -3.90 -20.22
C GLN A 16 -15.52 -3.61 -18.83
N THR A 17 -14.67 -4.51 -18.35
CA THR A 17 -14.02 -4.33 -17.08
C THR A 17 -13.10 -3.14 -17.32
N PRO A 18 -13.25 -2.05 -16.56
CA PRO A 18 -12.33 -0.93 -16.70
C PRO A 18 -10.91 -1.50 -16.54
N ALA A 19 -9.96 -1.05 -17.36
CA ALA A 19 -8.58 -1.55 -17.37
C ALA A 19 -7.94 -1.60 -15.96
N SER A 20 -8.47 -0.81 -15.04
CA SER A 20 -8.17 -0.76 -13.61
C SER A 20 -9.24 -1.44 -12.74
N HIS A 21 -9.66 -2.68 -13.04
CA HIS A 21 -10.46 -3.46 -12.09
C HIS A 21 -9.54 -3.92 -10.93
N PRO A 22 -9.93 -3.72 -9.65
CA PRO A 22 -9.11 -4.07 -8.49
C PRO A 22 -9.11 -5.58 -8.17
N GLY A 23 -9.92 -6.37 -8.89
CA GLY A 23 -10.00 -7.82 -8.70
C GLY A 23 -8.71 -8.57 -9.09
N PRO A 24 -8.54 -9.81 -8.60
CA PRO A 24 -7.42 -10.67 -8.95
C PRO A 24 -7.50 -11.01 -10.45
N GLN A 25 -6.67 -10.35 -11.24
CA GLN A 25 -6.52 -10.64 -12.67
C GLN A 25 -5.42 -11.69 -12.84
N GLU A 26 -5.70 -12.72 -13.63
CA GLU A 26 -4.76 -13.82 -13.92
C GLU A 26 -3.46 -13.28 -14.55
N GLU A 27 -3.58 -12.28 -15.43
CA GLU A 27 -2.44 -11.60 -16.06
C GLU A 27 -1.49 -10.96 -15.04
N ARG A 28 -2.02 -10.40 -13.93
CA ARG A 28 -1.20 -9.79 -12.87
C ARG A 28 -0.43 -10.84 -12.06
N ALA A 29 -1.00 -12.04 -11.89
CA ALA A 29 -0.35 -13.12 -11.16
C ALA A 29 0.85 -13.71 -11.92
N LEU A 30 0.79 -13.74 -13.26
CA LEU A 30 1.87 -14.26 -14.11
C LEU A 30 3.18 -13.47 -13.94
N TYR A 31 3.13 -12.14 -13.86
CA TYR A 31 4.33 -11.32 -13.67
C TYR A 31 5.05 -11.67 -12.36
N GLY A 32 4.30 -11.83 -11.27
CA GLY A 32 4.85 -12.24 -9.98
C GLY A 32 5.46 -13.64 -10.03
N PHE A 33 4.81 -14.57 -10.72
CA PHE A 33 5.30 -15.94 -10.87
C PHE A 33 6.60 -16.03 -11.69
N VAL A 34 6.68 -15.32 -12.81
CA VAL A 34 7.90 -15.26 -13.63
C VAL A 34 9.05 -14.60 -12.86
N MET A 35 8.76 -13.51 -12.15
CA MET A 35 9.74 -12.84 -11.25
C MET A 35 10.19 -13.76 -10.12
N TYR A 36 9.30 -14.57 -9.56
CA TYR A 36 9.64 -15.55 -8.52
C TYR A 36 10.65 -16.56 -9.06
N ILE A 37 10.34 -17.25 -10.16
CA ILE A 37 11.26 -18.25 -10.74
C ILE A 37 12.59 -17.61 -11.14
N SER A 38 12.56 -16.44 -11.79
CA SER A 38 13.78 -15.76 -12.23
C SER A 38 14.65 -15.35 -11.03
N SER A 39 14.05 -14.93 -9.91
CA SER A 39 14.78 -14.58 -8.69
C SER A 39 15.56 -15.77 -8.12
N PHE A 40 14.97 -16.98 -8.10
CA PHE A 40 15.66 -18.19 -7.63
C PHE A 40 16.81 -18.58 -8.55
N ILE A 41 16.61 -18.50 -9.87
CA ILE A 41 17.66 -18.80 -10.86
C ILE A 41 18.82 -17.82 -10.71
N LEU A 42 18.54 -16.52 -10.67
CA LEU A 42 19.55 -15.47 -10.50
C LEU A 42 20.28 -15.61 -9.15
N PHE A 43 19.56 -15.94 -8.09
CA PHE A 43 20.16 -16.21 -6.78
C PHE A 43 21.09 -17.42 -6.81
N GLY A 44 20.70 -18.52 -7.47
CA GLY A 44 21.57 -19.68 -7.66
C GLY A 44 22.85 -19.34 -8.42
N ILE A 45 22.74 -18.59 -9.53
CA ILE A 45 23.90 -18.11 -10.30
C ILE A 45 24.79 -17.22 -9.42
N TYR A 46 24.20 -16.33 -8.63
CA TYR A 46 24.93 -15.45 -7.71
C TYR A 46 25.68 -16.25 -6.63
N LEU A 47 25.08 -17.30 -6.06
CA LEU A 47 25.75 -18.17 -5.09
C LEU A 47 26.93 -18.91 -5.72
N ILE A 48 26.76 -19.45 -6.93
CA ILE A 48 27.85 -20.09 -7.67
C ILE A 48 29.00 -19.10 -7.87
N PHE A 49 28.68 -17.87 -8.30
CA PHE A 49 29.67 -16.81 -8.46
C PHE A 49 30.37 -16.42 -7.14
N ALA A 50 29.63 -16.36 -6.02
CA ALA A 50 30.14 -15.92 -4.73
C ALA A 50 31.02 -16.98 -4.04
N PHE A 51 30.63 -18.25 -4.09
CA PHE A 51 31.27 -19.32 -3.31
C PHE A 51 32.27 -20.16 -4.10
N VAL A 52 32.13 -20.30 -5.42
CA VAL A 52 32.98 -21.23 -6.18
C VAL A 52 34.37 -20.65 -6.44
N PRO A 53 35.47 -21.39 -6.14
CA PRO A 53 36.86 -21.06 -6.49
C PRO A 53 37.05 -20.61 -7.96
N ARG A 54 37.89 -19.59 -8.20
CA ARG A 54 38.17 -19.10 -9.56
C ARG A 54 38.81 -20.17 -10.43
N ASP A 55 39.60 -21.05 -9.84
CA ASP A 55 40.27 -22.14 -10.55
C ASP A 55 39.25 -23.10 -11.17
N TRP A 56 38.15 -23.39 -10.46
CA TRP A 56 37.08 -24.24 -10.94
C TRP A 56 36.26 -23.55 -12.05
N LEU A 57 36.01 -22.25 -11.92
CA LEU A 57 35.35 -21.47 -12.98
C LEU A 57 36.20 -21.35 -14.24
N SER A 58 37.52 -21.19 -14.08
CA SER A 58 38.46 -21.14 -15.19
C SER A 58 38.52 -22.47 -15.95
N MET A 59 38.36 -23.61 -15.25
CA MET A 59 38.24 -24.93 -15.90
C MET A 59 36.97 -25.08 -16.73
N ILE A 60 35.87 -24.43 -16.32
CA ILE A 60 34.59 -24.40 -17.05
C ILE A 60 34.63 -23.39 -18.23
N GLY A 61 35.72 -22.63 -18.36
CA GLY A 61 35.91 -21.65 -19.44
C GLY A 61 35.39 -20.24 -19.11
N VAL A 62 35.06 -19.96 -17.85
CA VAL A 62 34.59 -18.64 -17.40
C VAL A 62 35.77 -17.83 -16.85
N THR A 63 36.56 -17.22 -17.73
CA THR A 63 37.82 -16.54 -17.38
C THR A 63 37.68 -15.04 -17.07
N TYR A 64 36.60 -14.37 -17.49
CA TYR A 64 36.48 -12.90 -17.43
C TYR A 64 35.33 -12.40 -16.53
N LEU A 65 35.31 -12.83 -15.26
CA LEU A 65 34.34 -12.32 -14.27
C LEU A 65 34.89 -11.12 -13.47
N PRO A 66 34.03 -10.20 -13.00
CA PRO A 66 34.42 -9.11 -12.13
C PRO A 66 34.98 -9.62 -10.79
N HIS A 67 35.82 -8.80 -10.15
CA HIS A 67 36.50 -9.18 -8.90
C HIS A 67 35.51 -9.55 -7.77
N ARG A 68 35.81 -10.59 -6.98
CA ARG A 68 34.87 -11.18 -6.00
C ARG A 68 34.27 -10.25 -4.96
N HIS A 69 34.91 -9.13 -4.64
CA HIS A 69 34.36 -8.13 -3.72
C HIS A 69 32.95 -7.66 -4.12
N TRP A 70 32.62 -7.70 -5.41
CA TRP A 70 31.27 -7.40 -5.91
C TRP A 70 30.21 -8.30 -5.29
N ALA A 71 30.53 -9.55 -4.92
CA ALA A 71 29.62 -10.42 -4.21
C ALA A 71 29.14 -9.80 -2.88
N ILE A 72 29.97 -9.02 -2.18
CA ILE A 72 29.59 -8.34 -0.93
C ILE A 72 29.03 -6.94 -1.21
N THR A 73 29.57 -6.24 -2.21
CA THR A 73 29.10 -4.90 -2.57
C THR A 73 27.64 -4.91 -3.05
N PHE A 74 27.23 -5.90 -3.87
CA PHE A 74 25.86 -6.01 -4.38
C PHE A 74 24.77 -6.08 -3.30
N PRO A 75 24.82 -6.99 -2.31
CA PRO A 75 23.79 -7.05 -1.27
C PRO A 75 23.76 -5.77 -0.43
N ILE A 76 24.92 -5.19 -0.10
CA ILE A 76 24.99 -3.92 0.63
C ILE A 76 24.35 -2.78 -0.18
N ALA A 77 24.71 -2.67 -1.45
CA ALA A 77 24.15 -1.66 -2.35
C ALA A 77 22.64 -1.84 -2.55
N LEU A 78 22.16 -3.08 -2.68
CA LEU A 78 20.74 -3.40 -2.80
C LEU A 78 19.97 -2.99 -1.54
N THR A 79 20.48 -3.33 -0.35
CA THR A 79 19.86 -2.92 0.92
C THR A 79 19.88 -1.40 1.09
N ALA A 80 21.01 -0.74 0.83
CA ALA A 80 21.12 0.72 0.93
C ALA A 80 20.18 1.44 -0.06
N THR A 81 20.08 0.94 -1.28
CA THR A 81 19.16 1.47 -2.30
C THR A 81 17.70 1.26 -1.88
N GLY A 82 17.36 0.09 -1.35
CA GLY A 82 16.00 -0.20 -0.86
C GLY A 82 15.59 0.72 0.30
N VAL A 83 16.46 0.88 1.32
CA VAL A 83 16.21 1.80 2.43
C VAL A 83 16.13 3.25 1.95
N GLY A 84 17.04 3.66 1.06
CA GLY A 84 17.05 5.00 0.46
C GLY A 84 15.78 5.27 -0.35
N PHE A 85 15.30 4.28 -1.10
CA PHE A 85 14.05 4.38 -1.85
C PHE A 85 12.84 4.55 -0.92
N LEU A 86 12.73 3.74 0.14
CA LEU A 86 11.65 3.88 1.13
C LEU A 86 11.68 5.24 1.81
N PHE A 87 12.86 5.71 2.20
CA PHE A 87 13.02 7.03 2.80
C PHE A 87 12.58 8.14 1.83
N CYS A 88 13.11 8.12 0.60
CA CYS A 88 12.73 9.06 -0.45
C CYS A 88 11.22 9.04 -0.72
N TYR A 89 10.63 7.85 -0.83
CA TYR A 89 9.19 7.66 -1.00
C TYR A 89 8.39 8.34 0.11
N THR A 90 8.76 8.13 1.38
CA THR A 90 8.08 8.78 2.51
C THR A 90 8.21 10.31 2.48
N LEU A 91 9.38 10.84 2.11
CA LEU A 91 9.59 12.28 2.00
C LEU A 91 8.77 12.90 0.87
N CYS A 92 8.76 12.28 -0.31
CA CYS A 92 7.93 12.72 -1.41
C CYS A 92 6.44 12.66 -1.05
N HIS A 93 6.00 11.59 -0.38
CA HIS A 93 4.62 11.46 0.08
C HIS A 93 4.27 12.55 1.11
N PHE A 94 5.18 12.89 2.01
CA PHE A 94 4.99 13.97 2.99
C PHE A 94 4.83 15.34 2.32
N GLN A 95 5.54 15.60 1.22
CA GLN A 95 5.40 16.84 0.45
C GLN A 95 4.08 16.93 -0.33
N LEU A 96 3.56 15.79 -0.79
CA LEU A 96 2.29 15.72 -1.52
C LEU A 96 1.06 15.72 -0.61
N THR A 97 1.22 15.28 0.64
CA THR A 97 0.14 15.23 1.62
C THR A 97 -0.09 16.58 2.28
N GLN A 98 -1.31 16.78 2.79
CA GLN A 98 -1.64 17.92 3.63
C GLN A 98 -0.71 17.94 4.86
N PRO A 99 -0.45 19.10 5.49
CA PRO A 99 0.33 19.12 6.73
C PRO A 99 -0.35 18.28 7.81
N LEU A 100 0.42 17.61 8.67
CA LEU A 100 -0.09 16.71 9.73
C LEU A 100 -1.05 17.38 10.73
N THR A 101 -1.03 18.71 10.80
CA THR A 101 -1.91 19.52 11.63
C THR A 101 -3.21 19.90 10.92
N SER A 102 -3.37 19.55 9.64
CA SER A 102 -4.54 19.89 8.85
C SER A 102 -5.75 19.05 9.28
N ILE A 103 -6.81 19.73 9.72
CA ILE A 103 -8.08 19.09 10.05
C ILE A 103 -8.73 18.39 8.84
N TYR A 104 -8.31 18.73 7.63
CA TYR A 104 -8.79 18.10 6.39
C TYR A 104 -8.18 16.72 6.14
N GLN A 105 -7.15 16.30 6.90
CA GLN A 105 -6.70 14.89 6.87
C GLN A 105 -7.73 13.96 7.53
N ILE A 106 -8.50 14.46 8.49
CA ILE A 106 -9.50 13.68 9.24
C ILE A 106 -10.91 13.91 8.66
N ARG A 107 -11.12 15.05 7.98
CA ARG A 107 -12.45 15.54 7.59
C ARG A 107 -12.69 15.41 6.09
N ASP A 108 -13.82 14.81 5.73
CA ASP A 108 -14.33 14.77 4.37
C ASP A 108 -15.36 15.91 4.11
N ARG A 109 -15.96 15.93 2.92
CA ARG A 109 -16.95 16.96 2.55
C ARG A 109 -18.30 16.77 3.25
N LEU A 110 -18.63 15.54 3.63
CA LEU A 110 -19.94 15.20 4.21
C LEU A 110 -19.97 15.33 5.73
N SER A 111 -18.80 15.53 6.37
CA SER A 111 -18.71 15.67 7.82
C SER A 111 -19.56 16.80 8.39
N ILE A 112 -20.37 16.47 9.41
CA ILE A 112 -21.33 17.38 10.05
C ILE A 112 -20.81 17.78 11.43
N ARG A 113 -20.63 19.10 11.67
CA ARG A 113 -20.08 19.61 12.94
C ARG A 113 -21.14 20.07 13.94
N PRO A 114 -20.86 19.94 15.26
CA PRO A 114 -21.60 20.66 16.28
C PRO A 114 -21.48 22.17 16.06
N SER A 115 -22.58 22.79 15.67
CA SER A 115 -22.79 24.23 15.65
C SER A 115 -23.85 24.59 16.70
N ASN A 116 -23.77 25.79 17.29
CA ASN A 116 -24.77 26.30 18.24
C ASN A 116 -26.19 26.22 17.65
N GLN A 117 -26.33 26.35 16.33
CA GLN A 117 -27.61 26.22 15.64
C GLN A 117 -28.09 24.75 15.53
N THR A 118 -27.18 23.79 15.34
CA THR A 118 -27.51 22.35 15.31
C THR A 118 -27.84 21.81 16.70
N LEU A 119 -27.20 22.35 17.74
CA LEU A 119 -27.47 22.03 19.15
C LEU A 119 -28.79 22.66 19.63
N SER A 120 -29.06 23.92 19.25
CA SER A 120 -30.32 24.59 19.58
C SER A 120 -31.54 23.96 18.91
N LYS A 121 -31.35 23.20 17.81
CA LYS A 121 -32.41 22.47 17.11
C LYS A 121 -32.62 21.05 17.65
N ALA A 122 -31.83 20.63 18.64
CA ALA A 122 -31.97 19.31 19.26
C ALA A 122 -33.25 19.25 20.10
N SER A 123 -34.20 18.40 19.69
CA SER A 123 -35.37 18.06 20.49
C SER A 123 -35.10 16.74 21.20
N VAL A 124 -34.92 16.80 22.53
CA VAL A 124 -34.71 15.70 23.50
C VAL A 124 -33.48 14.80 23.27
N ILE A 125 -33.11 14.46 22.03
CA ILE A 125 -31.93 13.66 21.66
C ILE A 125 -31.06 14.49 20.71
N PRO A 126 -29.75 14.64 20.98
CA PRO A 126 -28.86 15.40 20.11
C PRO A 126 -28.69 14.72 18.74
N PRO A 127 -28.54 15.50 17.65
CA PRO A 127 -28.28 14.96 16.32
C PRO A 127 -26.93 14.24 16.25
N TYR A 128 -26.80 13.29 15.32
CA TYR A 128 -25.51 12.63 15.04
C TYR A 128 -24.54 13.65 14.44
N LEU A 129 -23.37 13.80 15.06
CA LEU A 129 -22.37 14.82 14.75
C LEU A 129 -20.98 14.19 14.76
N ASP A 130 -20.13 14.61 13.84
CA ASP A 130 -18.76 14.14 13.74
C ASP A 130 -17.87 14.99 14.64
N TYR A 131 -17.49 14.42 15.78
CA TYR A 131 -16.50 15.02 16.67
C TYR A 131 -15.10 14.57 16.26
N CYS A 132 -14.16 15.51 16.24
CA CYS A 132 -12.76 15.18 16.06
C CYS A 132 -12.29 14.31 17.23
N SER A 133 -11.51 13.26 16.94
CA SER A 133 -10.94 12.38 17.96
C SER A 133 -10.13 13.15 19.01
N THR A 134 -9.47 14.24 18.63
CA THR A 134 -8.78 15.15 19.56
C THR A 134 -9.73 15.79 20.57
N THR A 135 -10.91 16.23 20.12
CA THR A 135 -11.94 16.80 21.00
C THR A 135 -12.47 15.72 21.95
N VAL A 136 -12.83 14.55 21.44
CA VAL A 136 -13.34 13.45 22.26
C VAL A 136 -12.31 12.99 23.29
N ASN A 137 -11.07 12.76 22.88
CA ASN A 137 -10.00 12.31 23.78
C ASN A 137 -9.69 13.35 24.85
N ARG A 138 -9.72 14.64 24.51
CA ARG A 138 -9.52 15.71 25.48
C ARG A 138 -10.63 15.74 26.54
N GLU A 139 -11.87 15.68 26.10
CA GLU A 139 -13.03 15.70 27.02
C GLU A 139 -13.13 14.41 27.86
N LEU A 140 -12.77 13.26 27.29
CA LEU A 140 -12.91 11.96 27.97
C LEU A 140 -11.74 11.65 28.91
N TYR A 141 -10.50 11.95 28.51
CA TYR A 141 -9.30 11.53 29.22
C TYR A 141 -8.54 12.66 29.91
N LEU A 142 -8.62 13.90 29.41
CA LEU A 142 -7.83 15.02 29.95
C LEU A 142 -8.63 15.92 30.91
N HIS A 143 -9.95 16.02 30.77
CA HIS A 143 -10.82 16.78 31.68
C HIS A 143 -11.95 15.91 32.32
N PRO A 144 -11.63 14.79 33.00
CA PRO A 144 -12.65 13.90 33.56
C PRO A 144 -13.48 14.53 34.70
N ALA A 145 -12.95 15.52 35.42
CA ALA A 145 -13.57 16.04 36.64
C ALA A 145 -14.74 17.01 36.40
N GLN A 146 -14.87 17.62 35.21
CA GLN A 146 -15.86 18.67 34.96
C GLN A 146 -17.27 18.12 34.66
N LYS A 147 -17.41 16.82 34.35
CA LYS A 147 -18.71 16.18 34.08
C LYS A 147 -19.48 15.75 35.34
N LEU A 148 -18.83 15.65 36.49
CA LEU A 148 -19.45 15.20 37.74
C LEU A 148 -20.16 16.31 38.53
N ASP A 149 -19.88 17.59 38.24
CA ASP A 149 -20.51 18.74 38.92
C ASP A 149 -21.76 19.28 38.18
N LEU A 150 -22.15 18.66 37.06
CA LEU A 150 -23.28 19.10 36.21
C LEU A 150 -24.36 18.02 36.03
N SER A 151 -24.35 16.97 36.85
CA SER A 151 -25.41 15.94 36.94
C SER A 151 -26.21 16.08 38.23
#